data_AF-A0A7L4QKF6-F1
#
_entry.id   AF-A0A7L4QKF6-F1
#
_cell.length_a   1.000
_cell.length_b   1.000
_cell.length_c   1.000
_cell.angle_alpha   90.00
_cell.angle_beta   90.00
_cell.angle_gamma   90.00
#
_symmetry.space_group_name_H-M   'P 1'
#
loop_
_entity.id
_entity.type
_entity.pdbx_description
1 polymer ?
#
loop_
_entity_poly.entity_id
_entity_poly.type
_entity_poly.pdbx_seq_one_letter_code
_entity_poly.pdbx_strand_id
1 'polypeptide(L)'
;MATFEKIFDKIDVTNYNYKKLVIFPLILVLMSVVFIATFGINLGVDLRGGTLATVQGVEYTPEIQNYLITNLGDSTIKVRSIFSPLTEGFIVETGPDVDSAKLISLINQRYPDVAISVQNIGPSLGASFLEQGTQAVLFAFLFMAIVVFLAFRIPIPSAAVVFSAFSDMLIALGFMS
;
A
#
# COMPACT_ATOMS: atom_id res chain seq x y z
N MET A 1 30.13 15.03 -15.43
CA MET A 1 29.90 13.84 -16.29
C MET A 1 31.00 12.80 -16.08
N ALA A 2 32.27 13.11 -16.33
CA ALA A 2 33.41 12.17 -16.17
C ALA A 2 33.61 11.56 -14.76
N THR A 3 33.18 12.25 -13.68
CA THR A 3 33.27 11.72 -12.31
C THR A 3 32.24 10.63 -12.03
N PHE A 4 31.07 10.70 -12.66
CA PHE A 4 30.01 9.69 -12.53
C PHE A 4 30.36 8.42 -13.31
N GLU A 5 30.89 8.55 -14.53
CA GLU A 5 31.41 7.42 -15.30
C GLU A 5 32.48 6.65 -14.53
N LYS A 6 33.44 7.34 -13.90
CA LYS A 6 34.47 6.72 -13.06
C LYS A 6 33.93 5.96 -11.84
N ILE A 7 32.76 6.34 -11.32
CA ILE A 7 32.11 5.63 -10.21
C ILE A 7 31.44 4.36 -10.74
N PHE A 8 30.75 4.43 -11.87
CA PHE A 8 30.12 3.26 -12.51
C PHE A 8 31.15 2.24 -12.99
N ASP A 9 32.27 2.67 -13.59
CA ASP A 9 33.36 1.77 -13.98
C ASP A 9 34.01 1.07 -12.77
N LYS A 10 33.97 1.70 -11.59
CA LYS A 10 34.46 1.07 -10.34
C LYS A 10 33.50 0.04 -9.77
N ILE A 11 32.21 0.14 -10.09
CA ILE A 11 31.14 -0.76 -9.67
C ILE A 11 30.76 -1.61 -10.88
N ASP A 12 31.73 -2.33 -11.44
CA ASP A 12 31.44 -3.30 -12.48
C ASP A 12 30.83 -4.56 -11.86
N VAL A 13 29.49 -4.61 -11.87
CA VAL A 13 28.68 -5.69 -11.31
C VAL A 13 28.97 -7.03 -12.00
N THR A 14 29.47 -7.03 -13.24
CA THR A 14 29.77 -8.27 -13.98
C THR A 14 30.98 -9.03 -13.45
N ASN A 15 31.88 -8.34 -12.72
CA ASN A 15 33.04 -8.98 -12.07
C ASN A 15 32.69 -9.69 -10.75
N TYR A 16 31.48 -9.48 -10.22
CA TYR A 16 31.04 -10.13 -8.99
C TYR A 16 30.36 -11.48 -9.28
N ASN A 17 30.57 -12.43 -8.38
CA ASN A 17 29.94 -13.75 -8.51
C ASN A 17 28.41 -13.61 -8.37
N TYR A 18 27.68 -13.86 -9.46
CA TYR A 18 26.22 -13.78 -9.51
C TYR A 18 25.52 -14.58 -8.40
N LYS A 19 26.11 -15.70 -7.94
CA LYS A 19 25.56 -16.48 -6.82
C LYS A 19 25.56 -15.70 -5.52
N LYS A 20 26.56 -14.84 -5.30
CA LYS A 20 26.63 -13.96 -4.12
C LYS A 20 25.68 -12.77 -4.25
N LEU A 21 25.50 -12.24 -5.46
CA LEU A 21 24.59 -11.13 -5.71
C LEU A 21 23.12 -11.50 -5.49
N VAL A 22 22.72 -12.72 -5.86
CA VAL A 22 21.33 -13.21 -5.68
C VAL A 22 20.96 -13.45 -4.21
N ILE A 23 21.93 -13.69 -3.33
CA ILE A 23 21.66 -13.93 -1.90
C ILE A 23 21.00 -12.72 -1.25
N PHE A 24 21.43 -11.50 -1.58
CA PHE A 24 20.90 -10.29 -0.98
C PHE A 24 19.39 -10.06 -1.26
N PRO A 25 18.92 -10.01 -2.52
CA PRO A 25 17.49 -9.87 -2.80
C PRO A 25 16.68 -11.07 -2.28
N LEU A 26 17.25 -12.28 -2.27
CA LEU A 26 16.56 -13.44 -1.70
C LEU A 26 16.31 -13.31 -0.19
N ILE A 27 17.27 -12.74 0.55
CA ILE A 27 17.09 -12.41 1.97
C ILE A 27 15.98 -11.37 2.15
N LEU A 28 15.92 -10.35 1.28
CA LEU A 28 14.86 -9.34 1.33
C LEU A 28 13.49 -9.97 1.09
N VAL A 29 13.35 -10.84 0.09
CA VAL A 29 12.09 -11.57 -0.15
C VAL A 29 11.68 -12.37 1.07
N LEU A 30 12.61 -13.12 1.68
CA LEU A 30 12.33 -13.89 2.89
C LEU A 30 11.88 -13.00 4.06
N MET A 31 12.55 -11.88 4.28
CA MET A 31 12.15 -10.91 5.31
C MET A 31 10.76 -10.34 5.03
N SER A 32 10.46 -9.98 3.78
CA SER A 32 9.16 -9.46 3.38
C SER A 32 8.05 -10.48 3.58
N VAL A 33 8.28 -11.76 3.28
CA VAL A 33 7.32 -12.83 3.57
C VAL A 33 7.07 -12.96 5.07
N VAL A 34 8.13 -12.88 5.89
CA VAL A 34 7.99 -12.90 7.36
C VAL A 34 7.17 -11.72 7.85
N PHE A 35 7.45 -10.49 7.37
CA PHE A 35 6.72 -9.29 7.78
C PHE A 35 5.24 -9.37 7.40
N ILE A 36 4.93 -9.78 6.17
CA ILE A 36 3.55 -9.99 5.72
C ILE A 36 2.84 -11.03 6.59
N ALA A 37 3.53 -12.12 6.96
CA ALA A 37 2.95 -13.18 7.78
C ALA A 37 2.73 -12.78 9.25
N THR A 38 3.60 -11.92 9.81
CA THR A 38 3.51 -11.51 11.23
C THR A 38 2.63 -10.28 11.45
N PHE A 39 2.70 -9.29 10.56
CA PHE A 39 1.98 -8.02 10.70
C PHE A 39 0.68 -7.98 9.89
N GLY A 40 0.54 -8.85 8.89
CA GLY A 40 -0.58 -8.82 7.96
C GLY A 40 -0.52 -7.64 6.99
N ILE A 41 -1.49 -7.56 6.08
CA ILE A 41 -1.59 -6.45 5.12
C ILE A 41 -2.67 -5.49 5.61
N ASN A 42 -2.30 -4.22 5.77
CA ASN A 42 -3.22 -3.15 6.11
C ASN A 42 -4.10 -2.79 4.89
N LEU A 43 -5.23 -3.48 4.73
CA LEU A 43 -6.18 -3.19 3.66
C LEU A 43 -6.80 -1.79 3.83
N GLY A 44 -6.81 -1.03 2.73
CA GLY A 44 -7.50 0.27 2.68
C GLY A 44 -9.02 0.13 2.73
N VAL A 45 -9.70 1.25 2.95
CA VAL A 45 -11.18 1.32 3.00
C VAL A 45 -11.82 0.80 1.70
N ASP A 46 -11.17 1.00 0.55
CA ASP A 46 -11.65 0.49 -0.73
C ASP A 46 -11.72 -1.05 -0.82
N LEU A 47 -10.87 -1.74 -0.06
CA LEU A 47 -10.77 -3.21 -0.10
C LEU A 47 -11.47 -3.89 1.09
N ARG A 48 -11.57 -3.20 2.23
CA ARG A 48 -12.23 -3.71 3.45
C ARG A 48 -13.68 -3.25 3.57
N GLY A 49 -14.04 -2.14 2.94
CA GLY A 49 -15.25 -1.36 3.26
C GLY A 49 -15.04 -0.45 4.47
N GLY A 50 -15.90 0.57 4.57
CA GLY A 50 -15.81 1.61 5.60
C GLY A 50 -16.12 3.01 5.09
N THR A 51 -15.81 4.00 5.92
CA THR A 51 -15.95 5.41 5.57
C THR A 51 -14.58 6.08 5.51
N LEU A 52 -14.36 6.87 4.47
CA LEU A 52 -13.23 7.77 4.31
C LEU A 52 -13.74 9.20 4.37
N ALA A 53 -13.40 9.91 5.44
CA ALA A 53 -13.72 11.32 5.62
C ALA A 53 -12.46 12.17 5.46
N THR A 54 -12.48 13.07 4.49
CA THR A 54 -11.42 14.03 4.23
C THR A 54 -11.82 15.39 4.77
N VAL A 55 -10.99 15.91 5.69
CA VAL A 55 -11.16 17.21 6.34
C VAL A 55 -10.09 18.15 5.81
N GLN A 56 -10.47 19.32 5.29
CA GLN A 56 -9.54 20.29 4.69
C GLN A 56 -9.54 21.60 5.48
N GLY A 57 -8.39 22.26 5.56
CA GLY A 57 -8.25 23.56 6.23
C GLY A 57 -8.06 23.46 7.75
N VAL A 58 -7.66 22.29 8.25
CA VAL A 58 -7.42 22.03 9.68
C VAL A 58 -6.10 21.32 9.86
N GLU A 59 -5.28 21.83 10.77
CA GLU A 59 -4.02 21.19 11.15
C GLU A 59 -4.29 19.86 11.86
N TYR A 60 -3.63 18.80 11.39
CA TYR A 60 -3.71 17.49 12.00
C TYR A 60 -3.14 17.52 13.43
N THR A 61 -3.93 17.05 14.40
CA THR A 61 -3.49 16.87 15.78
C THR A 61 -3.61 15.40 16.17
N PRO A 62 -2.56 14.77 16.76
CA PRO A 62 -2.61 13.35 17.14
C PRO A 62 -3.77 12.98 18.09
N GLU A 63 -4.30 13.95 18.83
CA GLU A 63 -5.44 13.80 19.74
C GLU A 63 -6.74 13.39 19.03
N ILE A 64 -6.92 13.79 17.76
CA ILE A 64 -8.17 13.56 17.04
C ILE A 64 -8.46 12.07 16.86
N GLN A 65 -7.41 11.26 16.63
CA GLN A 65 -7.57 9.82 16.48
C GLN A 65 -8.10 9.19 17.77
N ASN A 66 -7.51 9.53 18.93
CA ASN A 66 -7.94 9.01 20.22
C ASN A 66 -9.35 9.47 20.59
N TYR A 67 -9.70 10.72 20.26
CA TYR A 67 -11.05 11.25 20.43
C TYR A 67 -12.07 10.45 19.61
N LEU A 68 -11.79 10.21 18.33
CA LEU A 68 -12.69 9.46 17.44
C LEU A 68 -12.83 7.99 17.87
N ILE A 69 -11.73 7.33 18.23
CA ILE A 69 -11.75 5.95 18.76
C ILE A 69 -12.64 5.87 20.01
N THR A 70 -12.49 6.80 20.95
CA THR A 70 -13.26 6.79 22.21
C THR A 70 -14.75 7.02 21.99
N ASN A 71 -15.14 7.90 21.07
CA ASN A 71 -16.54 8.28 20.85
C ASN A 71 -17.28 7.35 19.87
N LEU A 72 -16.55 6.71 18.96
CA LEU A 72 -17.11 5.77 17.97
C LEU A 72 -16.95 4.31 18.40
N GLY A 73 -16.07 4.00 19.35
CA GLY A 73 -15.87 2.65 19.88
C GLY A 73 -15.15 1.70 18.92
N ASP A 74 -14.52 2.24 17.86
CA ASP A 74 -13.83 1.47 16.84
C ASP A 74 -12.32 1.73 16.91
N SER A 75 -11.55 0.71 17.30
CA SER A 75 -10.09 0.76 17.38
C SER A 75 -9.40 0.66 16.02
N THR A 76 -10.16 0.39 14.95
CA THR A 76 -9.64 0.33 13.58
C THR A 76 -9.60 1.70 12.90
N ILE A 77 -10.04 2.76 13.59
CA ILE A 77 -9.99 4.13 13.08
C ILE A 77 -8.53 4.57 12.93
N LYS A 78 -8.19 5.01 11.73
CA LYS A 78 -6.87 5.57 11.41
C LYS A 78 -7.04 7.00 10.95
N VAL A 79 -6.25 7.92 11.51
CA VAL A 79 -6.20 9.30 11.03
C VAL A 79 -4.84 9.58 10.45
N ARG A 80 -4.80 10.13 9.23
CA ARG A 80 -3.56 10.50 8.53
C ARG A 80 -3.61 11.96 8.15
N SER A 81 -2.51 12.68 8.35
CA SER A 81 -2.39 14.05 7.85
C SER A 81 -2.34 14.08 6.32
N ILE A 82 -2.94 15.11 5.74
CA ILE A 82 -2.73 15.50 4.35
C ILE A 82 -1.97 16.81 4.40
N PHE A 83 -0.81 16.84 3.74
CA PHE A 83 -0.08 18.07 3.50
C PHE A 83 -0.14 18.40 2.02
N SER A 84 -0.76 19.53 1.69
CA SER A 84 -0.67 20.15 0.38
C SER A 84 -0.03 21.54 0.56
N PRO A 85 0.81 22.02 -0.39
CA PRO A 85 1.47 23.33 -0.29
C PRO A 85 0.53 24.53 -0.04
N LEU A 86 -0.78 24.36 -0.28
CA LEU A 86 -1.80 25.40 -0.14
C LEU A 86 -2.81 25.11 0.99
N THR A 87 -2.89 23.87 1.48
CA THR A 87 -3.92 23.44 2.43
C THR A 87 -3.44 22.28 3.29
N GLU A 88 -3.57 22.41 4.60
CA GLU A 88 -3.41 21.30 5.55
C GLU A 88 -4.76 20.65 5.84
N GLY A 89 -4.74 19.35 6.12
CA GLY A 89 -5.94 18.58 6.41
C GLY A 89 -5.62 17.22 6.99
N PHE A 90 -6.65 16.40 7.13
CA PHE A 90 -6.49 15.01 7.53
C PHE A 90 -7.56 14.11 6.91
N ILE A 91 -7.22 12.82 6.77
CA ILE A 91 -8.13 11.75 6.37
C ILE A 91 -8.41 10.90 7.59
N VAL A 92 -9.69 10.64 7.85
CA VAL A 92 -10.15 9.63 8.78
C VAL A 92 -10.65 8.43 7.99
N GLU A 93 -10.12 7.26 8.30
CA GLU A 93 -10.61 5.97 7.82
C GLU A 93 -11.27 5.22 8.96
N THR A 94 -12.46 4.67 8.73
CA THR A 94 -13.21 3.90 9.73
C THR A 94 -13.54 2.49 9.23
N GLY A 95 -13.97 1.61 10.13
CA GLY A 95 -14.61 0.36 9.75
C GLY A 95 -15.99 0.56 9.11
N PRO A 96 -16.57 -0.50 8.51
CA PRO A 96 -17.90 -0.48 7.90
C PRO A 96 -19.06 -0.32 8.88
N ASP A 97 -18.85 -0.69 10.14
CA ASP A 97 -19.89 -0.63 11.18
C ASP A 97 -20.06 0.79 11.77
N VAL A 98 -19.19 1.72 11.39
CA VAL A 98 -19.23 3.11 11.87
C VAL A 98 -20.21 3.92 11.04
N ASP A 99 -21.18 4.54 11.73
CA ASP A 99 -22.13 5.48 11.13
C ASP A 99 -21.40 6.76 10.67
N SER A 100 -21.44 7.01 9.35
CA SER A 100 -20.83 8.18 8.73
C SER A 100 -21.47 9.48 9.21
N ALA A 101 -22.76 9.51 9.55
CA ALA A 101 -23.43 10.70 10.06
C ALA A 101 -22.90 11.07 11.45
N LYS A 102 -22.69 10.07 12.31
CA LYS A 102 -22.09 10.25 13.64
C LYS A 102 -20.61 10.66 13.54
N LEU A 103 -19.87 10.14 12.57
CA LEU A 103 -18.50 10.60 12.31
C LEU A 103 -18.45 12.09 11.95
N ILE A 104 -19.31 12.52 11.01
CA ILE A 104 -19.39 13.92 10.57
C ILE A 104 -19.78 14.83 11.74
N SER A 105 -20.74 14.44 12.58
CA SER A 105 -21.16 15.26 13.72
C SER A 105 -20.05 15.46 14.74
N LEU A 106 -19.26 14.42 15.04
CA LEU A 106 -18.12 14.50 15.95
C LEU A 106 -17.00 15.40 15.40
N ILE A 107 -16.73 15.32 14.10
CA ILE A 107 -15.73 16.20 13.45
C ILE A 107 -16.22 17.65 13.50
N ASN A 108 -17.47 17.92 13.14
CA ASN A 108 -18.06 19.26 13.18
C ASN A 108 -18.14 19.85 14.60
N GLN A 109 -18.30 19.01 15.64
CA GLN A 109 -18.30 19.46 17.03
C GLN A 109 -16.93 19.99 17.45
N ARG A 110 -15.85 19.38 16.96
CA ARG A 110 -14.46 19.79 17.27
C ARG A 110 -13.99 20.93 16.38
N TYR A 111 -14.37 20.90 15.11
CA TYR A 111 -13.99 21.88 14.08
C TYR A 111 -15.22 22.40 13.34
N PRO A 112 -15.83 23.50 13.82
CA PRO A 112 -16.97 24.12 13.15
C PRO A 112 -16.57 24.72 11.80
N ASP A 113 -17.51 24.73 10.84
CA ASP A 113 -17.39 25.35 9.51
C ASP A 113 -16.31 24.77 8.58
N VAL A 114 -15.92 23.52 8.80
CA VAL A 114 -14.90 22.84 7.98
C VAL A 114 -15.53 22.08 6.81
N ALA A 115 -14.88 22.15 5.65
CA ALA A 115 -15.26 21.35 4.49
C ALA A 115 -14.88 19.87 4.71
N ILE A 116 -15.90 19.01 4.83
CA ILE A 116 -15.74 17.56 4.99
C ILE A 116 -16.25 16.86 3.72
N SER A 117 -15.38 16.10 3.06
CA SER A 117 -15.77 15.20 1.97
C SER A 117 -15.84 13.77 2.49
N VAL A 118 -16.95 13.08 2.27
CA VAL A 118 -17.16 11.72 2.79
C VAL A 118 -17.43 10.76 1.66
N GLN A 119 -16.68 9.65 1.66
CA GLN A 119 -16.86 8.53 0.77
C GLN A 119 -17.15 7.29 1.62
N ASN A 120 -18.24 6.60 1.33
CA ASN A 120 -18.63 5.37 2.02
C ASN A 120 -18.58 4.21 1.03
N ILE A 121 -17.82 3.17 1.38
CA ILE A 121 -17.70 1.94 0.61
C ILE A 121 -18.33 0.81 1.42
N GLY A 122 -19.35 0.17 0.84
CA GLY A 122 -20.01 -0.97 1.47
C GLY A 122 -19.09 -2.19 1.58
N PRO A 123 -19.23 -3.03 2.62
CA PRO A 123 -18.41 -4.25 2.81
C PRO A 123 -18.43 -5.20 1.62
N SER A 124 -19.59 -5.38 0.99
CA SER A 124 -19.76 -6.26 -0.18
C SER A 124 -19.03 -5.74 -1.41
N LEU A 125 -19.01 -4.42 -1.59
CA LEU A 125 -18.29 -3.79 -2.68
C LEU A 125 -16.78 -3.89 -2.46
N GLY A 126 -16.30 -3.62 -1.24
CA GLY A 126 -14.89 -3.77 -0.89
C GLY A 126 -14.39 -5.21 -1.06
N ALA A 127 -15.15 -6.20 -0.59
CA ALA A 127 -14.84 -7.61 -0.79
C ALA A 127 -14.80 -7.99 -2.28
N SER A 128 -15.71 -7.44 -3.09
CA SER A 128 -15.72 -7.65 -4.54
C SER A 128 -14.47 -7.05 -5.22
N PHE A 129 -14.02 -5.86 -4.78
CA PHE A 129 -12.78 -5.26 -5.27
C PHE A 129 -11.55 -6.06 -4.88
N LEU A 130 -11.50 -6.61 -3.66
CA LEU A 130 -10.41 -7.48 -3.23
C LEU A 130 -10.36 -8.77 -4.06
N GLU A 131 -11.52 -9.39 -4.32
CA GLU A 131 -11.61 -10.61 -5.13
C GLU A 131 -11.19 -10.34 -6.58
N GLN A 132 -11.76 -9.31 -7.21
CA GLN A 132 -11.44 -8.94 -8.59
C GLN A 132 -9.98 -8.49 -8.74
N GLY A 133 -9.45 -7.73 -7.78
CA GLY A 133 -8.05 -7.32 -7.75
C GLY A 133 -7.11 -8.51 -7.66
N THR A 134 -7.43 -9.49 -6.80
CA THR A 134 -6.67 -10.74 -6.68
C THR A 134 -6.68 -11.53 -8.00
N GLN A 135 -7.85 -11.68 -8.62
CA GLN A 135 -7.98 -12.34 -9.92
C GLN A 135 -7.20 -11.61 -11.02
N ALA A 136 -7.26 -10.28 -11.06
CA ALA A 136 -6.53 -9.47 -12.01
C ALA A 136 -5.01 -9.66 -11.90
N VAL A 137 -4.46 -9.68 -10.68
CA VAL A 137 -3.04 -9.94 -10.44
C VAL A 137 -2.65 -11.34 -10.93
N LEU A 138 -3.47 -12.37 -10.65
CA LEU A 138 -3.21 -13.74 -11.13
C LEU A 138 -3.18 -13.81 -12.66
N PHE A 139 -4.17 -13.20 -13.34
CA PHE A 139 -4.19 -13.15 -14.80
C PHE A 139 -3.03 -12.34 -15.38
N ALA A 140 -2.63 -11.25 -14.72
CA ALA A 140 -1.48 -10.44 -15.13
C ALA A 140 -0.18 -11.26 -15.10
N PHE A 141 0.07 -12.03 -14.04
CA PHE A 141 1.25 -12.91 -13.96
C PHE A 141 1.17 -14.06 -14.97
N LEU A 142 -0.01 -14.64 -15.21
CA LEU A 142 -0.19 -15.68 -16.22
C LEU A 142 0.16 -15.14 -17.62
N PHE A 143 -0.39 -14.00 -18.02
CA PHE A 143 -0.12 -13.40 -19.32
C PHE A 143 1.32 -12.91 -19.44
N MET A 144 1.89 -12.35 -18.37
CA MET A 144 3.32 -12.01 -18.32
C MET A 144 4.19 -13.24 -18.57
N ALA A 145 3.91 -14.37 -17.91
CA ALA A 145 4.64 -15.60 -18.10
C ALA A 145 4.56 -16.12 -19.55
N ILE A 146 3.37 -16.06 -20.17
CA ILE A 146 3.18 -16.43 -21.58
C ILE A 146 4.00 -15.52 -22.50
N VAL A 147 3.89 -14.20 -22.35
CA VAL A 147 4.59 -13.23 -23.21
C VAL A 147 6.10 -13.37 -23.08
N VAL A 148 6.61 -13.48 -21.85
CA VAL A 148 8.04 -13.66 -21.59
C VAL A 148 8.52 -15.00 -22.17
N PHE A 149 7.75 -16.08 -21.99
CA PHE A 149 8.08 -17.38 -22.58
C PHE A 149 8.13 -17.33 -24.10
N LEU A 150 7.18 -16.65 -24.75
CA LEU A 150 7.19 -16.50 -26.21
C LEU A 150 8.39 -15.69 -26.72
N ALA A 151 8.85 -14.71 -25.94
CA ALA A 151 10.01 -13.89 -26.28
C ALA A 151 11.33 -14.66 -26.17
N PHE A 152 11.56 -15.36 -25.05
CA PHE A 152 12.82 -16.07 -24.82
C PHE A 152 12.83 -17.49 -25.38
N ARG A 153 11.67 -18.13 -25.53
CA ARG A 153 11.47 -19.53 -25.98
C ARG A 153 12.25 -20.56 -25.17
N ILE A 154 12.71 -20.19 -23.97
CA ILE A 154 13.46 -21.04 -23.05
C ILE A 154 12.79 -20.90 -21.68
N PRO A 155 12.41 -22.01 -21.02
CA PRO A 155 11.64 -21.96 -19.78
C PRO A 155 12.42 -21.34 -18.61
N ILE A 156 13.73 -21.61 -18.51
CA ILE A 156 14.56 -21.19 -17.36
C ILE A 156 14.68 -19.65 -17.27
N PRO A 157 15.14 -18.92 -18.32
CA PRO A 157 15.19 -17.46 -18.28
C PRO A 157 13.79 -16.84 -18.09
N SER A 158 12.77 -17.44 -18.70
CA SER A 158 11.40 -16.92 -18.62
C SER A 158 10.85 -16.98 -17.20
N ALA A 159 11.02 -18.12 -16.53
CA ALA A 159 10.63 -18.28 -15.14
C ALA A 159 11.44 -17.35 -14.22
N ALA A 160 12.74 -17.16 -14.48
CA ALA A 160 13.58 -16.26 -13.70
C ALA A 160 13.12 -14.80 -13.78
N VAL A 161 12.71 -14.33 -14.96
CA VAL A 161 12.18 -12.96 -15.15
C VAL A 161 10.87 -12.76 -14.39
N VAL A 162 9.92 -13.70 -14.53
CA VAL A 162 8.62 -13.63 -13.83
C VAL A 162 8.83 -13.70 -12.31
N PHE A 163 9.73 -14.57 -11.84
CA PHE A 163 10.07 -14.69 -10.43
C PHE A 163 10.74 -13.42 -9.88
N SER A 164 11.57 -12.74 -10.67
CA SER A 164 12.15 -11.45 -10.28
C SER A 164 11.06 -10.40 -10.08
N ALA A 165 10.13 -10.26 -11.02
CA ALA A 165 9.02 -9.31 -10.91
C ALA A 165 8.11 -9.62 -9.71
N PHE A 166 7.85 -10.91 -9.46
CA PHE A 166 7.10 -11.34 -8.27
C PHE A 166 7.84 -11.02 -6.97
N SER A 167 9.16 -11.23 -6.95
CA SER A 167 10.02 -10.92 -5.81
C SER A 167 10.00 -9.41 -5.48
N ASP A 168 10.11 -8.54 -6.49
CA ASP A 168 10.06 -7.09 -6.31
C ASP A 168 8.71 -6.63 -5.74
N MET A 169 7.62 -7.24 -6.23
CA MET A 169 6.27 -6.98 -5.70
C MET A 169 6.13 -7.41 -4.23
N LEU A 170 6.62 -8.61 -3.87
CA LEU A 170 6.60 -9.08 -2.49
C LEU A 170 7.43 -8.20 -1.57
N ILE A 171 8.60 -7.74 -2.05
CA ILE A 171 9.45 -6.84 -1.29
C ILE A 171 8.68 -5.55 -1.00
N ALA A 172 8.14 -4.89 -2.04
CA ALA A 172 7.34 -3.68 -1.87
C ALA A 172 6.19 -3.87 -0.87
N LEU A 173 5.46 -4.98 -1.00
CA LEU A 173 4.34 -5.30 -0.10
C LEU A 173 4.80 -5.51 1.35
N GLY A 174 5.90 -6.23 1.57
CA GLY A 174 6.41 -6.47 2.92
C GLY A 174 7.06 -5.26 3.59
N PHE A 175 7.47 -4.25 2.81
CA PHE A 175 7.88 -2.96 3.37
C PHE A 175 6.67 -2.06 3.70
N MET A 176 5.50 -2.30 3.10
CA MET A 176 4.26 -1.56 3.37
C MET A 176 3.40 -2.19 4.49
N SER A 177 3.59 -3.48 4.78
CA SER A 177 2.89 -4.21 5.85
C SER A 177 3.30 -3.72 7.24
#